data_AF-A0A517NL16-F1
#
_entry.id   AF-A0A517NL16-F1
#
_cell.length_a   1.000
_cell.length_b   1.000
_cell.length_c   1.000
_cell.angle_alpha   90.00
_cell.angle_beta   90.00
_cell.angle_gamma   90.00
#
_symmetry.space_group_name_H-M   'P 1'
#
loop_
_entity.id
_entity.type
_entity.pdbx_description
1 polymer ?
#
loop_
_entity_poly.entity_id
_entity_poly.type
_entity_poly.pdbx_seq_one_letter_code
_entity_poly.pdbx_strand_id
1 'polypeptide(L)'
;MNETRVGNPMDAFPAGDTPSIGRHIDQSTRRLPMAAKVLFTAFVAVLVPYYWREYGATNFLYYCDVALFLAVIGIWTERPIFASMAAVGIAVPQVLWQVDFLGQIAGLPVTGMTSYMFDDGISLFARGLSFFHFWLPILLLFILARIGYDRRALKAWTITAWGLMLVCYFLMPPAGAELDFANQPHNINYVFGMDDAQPQTSMPSWAWLTLLMVGLPTFVYLPTHWVLAKVFCRPDAIASPVEGSPANTVHVSRPSPQQPAGSQRRCPRIRKGCPP
;
A
#
# COMPACT_ATOMS: atom_id res chain seq x y z
N MET A 1 -31.79 -22.54 79.35
CA MET A 1 -30.69 -22.25 78.41
C MET A 1 -31.28 -22.33 77.01
N ASN A 2 -31.51 -21.16 76.41
CA ASN A 2 -32.08 -20.99 75.08
C ASN A 2 -30.91 -20.71 74.12
N GLU A 3 -30.77 -21.50 73.05
CA GLU A 3 -29.93 -21.14 71.91
C GLU A 3 -30.83 -20.85 70.69
N THR A 4 -30.77 -19.61 70.25
CA THR A 4 -31.44 -19.08 69.06
C THR A 4 -30.50 -19.23 67.88
N ARG A 5 -30.85 -20.09 66.90
CA ARG A 5 -30.08 -20.23 65.64
C ARG A 5 -30.59 -19.22 64.61
N VAL A 6 -29.74 -18.27 64.26
CA VAL A 6 -29.93 -17.26 63.21
C VAL A 6 -29.95 -17.95 61.84
N GLY A 7 -31.00 -17.70 61.05
CA GLY A 7 -31.08 -18.10 59.64
C GLY A 7 -30.30 -17.12 58.75
N ASN A 8 -29.52 -17.66 57.82
CA ASN A 8 -28.81 -16.90 56.79
C ASN A 8 -29.63 -16.94 55.48
N PRO A 9 -30.09 -15.81 54.92
CA PRO A 9 -30.74 -15.78 53.62
C PRO A 9 -29.68 -15.53 52.54
N MET A 10 -29.26 -16.60 51.87
CA MET A 10 -28.57 -16.53 50.60
C MET A 10 -29.34 -17.43 49.65
N ASP A 11 -30.22 -16.83 48.86
CA ASP A 11 -30.55 -17.32 47.51
C ASP A 11 -31.43 -16.28 46.78
N ALA A 12 -31.19 -16.18 45.47
CA ALA A 12 -31.88 -15.38 44.45
C ALA A 12 -31.44 -13.91 44.26
N PHE A 13 -30.30 -13.72 43.59
CA PHE A 13 -30.13 -12.59 42.67
C PHE A 13 -30.48 -13.06 41.25
N PRO A 14 -31.40 -12.40 40.52
CA PRO A 14 -31.63 -12.70 39.12
C PRO A 14 -30.44 -12.19 38.28
N ALA A 15 -29.94 -13.03 37.38
CA ALA A 15 -28.93 -12.68 36.41
C ALA A 15 -29.47 -11.54 35.51
N GLY A 16 -28.97 -10.33 35.73
CA GLY A 16 -29.24 -9.19 34.87
C GLY A 16 -28.51 -9.36 33.54
N ASP A 17 -29.26 -9.23 32.45
CA ASP A 17 -28.76 -9.11 31.09
C ASP A 17 -27.70 -8.02 31.01
N THR A 18 -26.45 -8.43 30.79
CA THR A 18 -25.38 -7.51 30.43
C THR A 18 -25.61 -7.12 28.98
N PRO A 19 -25.80 -5.83 28.63
CA PRO A 19 -25.85 -5.43 27.25
C PRO A 19 -24.48 -5.74 26.67
N SER A 20 -24.42 -6.68 25.72
CA SER A 20 -23.26 -6.83 24.88
C SER A 20 -23.07 -5.49 24.16
N ILE A 21 -22.14 -4.67 24.64
CA ILE A 21 -21.63 -3.51 23.92
C ILE A 21 -20.82 -4.08 22.76
N GLY A 22 -21.55 -4.62 21.78
CA GLY A 22 -21.04 -4.97 20.48
C GLY A 22 -20.55 -3.66 19.90
N ARG A 23 -19.23 -3.56 19.76
CA ARG A 23 -18.58 -2.51 19.00
C ARG A 23 -19.07 -2.64 17.56
N HIS A 24 -20.23 -2.05 17.25
CA HIS A 24 -20.59 -1.71 15.89
C HIS A 24 -19.51 -0.74 15.41
N ILE A 25 -18.40 -1.28 14.88
CA ILE A 25 -17.51 -0.51 14.04
C ILE A 25 -18.36 -0.18 12.83
N ASP A 26 -18.97 1.01 12.89
CA ASP A 26 -19.82 1.55 11.85
C ASP A 26 -19.11 1.39 10.50
N GLN A 27 -19.74 0.67 9.57
CA GLN A 27 -19.20 0.46 8.23
C GLN A 27 -18.98 1.79 7.48
N SER A 28 -19.63 2.88 7.89
CA SER A 28 -19.36 4.24 7.38
C SER A 28 -17.90 4.66 7.62
N THR A 29 -17.28 4.15 8.69
CA THR A 29 -15.87 4.39 9.02
C THR A 29 -14.90 3.57 8.16
N ARG A 30 -15.36 2.84 7.13
CA ARG A 30 -14.46 2.13 6.20
C ARG A 30 -14.30 2.80 4.84
N ARG A 31 -15.26 3.64 4.43
CA ARG A 31 -15.20 4.35 3.14
C ARG A 31 -14.34 5.60 3.23
N LEU A 32 -13.79 6.01 2.10
CA LEU A 32 -13.03 7.26 2.02
C LEU A 32 -13.98 8.45 1.89
N PRO A 33 -13.74 9.56 2.62
CA PRO A 33 -14.58 10.75 2.50
C PRO A 33 -14.63 11.26 1.06
N MET A 34 -15.81 11.61 0.57
CA MET A 34 -15.96 12.16 -0.79
C MET A 34 -15.14 13.44 -0.99
N ALA A 35 -15.00 14.27 0.05
CA ALA A 35 -14.15 15.45 0.00
C ALA A 35 -12.69 15.11 -0.34
N ALA A 36 -12.13 14.04 0.24
CA ALA A 36 -10.77 13.61 -0.07
C ALA A 36 -10.63 13.17 -1.54
N LYS A 37 -11.63 12.45 -2.07
CA LYS A 37 -11.67 12.05 -3.49
C LYS A 37 -11.66 13.26 -4.42
N VAL A 38 -12.58 14.20 -4.19
CA VAL A 38 -12.76 15.37 -5.04
C VAL A 38 -11.57 16.32 -4.95
N LEU A 39 -11.13 16.69 -3.75
CA LEU A 39 -10.03 17.64 -3.57
C LEU A 39 -8.70 17.09 -4.12
N PHE A 40 -8.40 15.82 -3.84
CA PHE A 40 -7.18 15.22 -4.37
C PHE A 40 -7.23 15.09 -5.90
N THR A 41 -8.36 14.66 -6.47
CA THR A 41 -8.50 14.58 -7.93
C THR A 41 -8.43 15.95 -8.59
N ALA A 42 -9.02 16.99 -7.98
CA ALA A 42 -8.94 18.36 -8.46
C ALA A 42 -7.49 18.88 -8.43
N PHE A 43 -6.74 18.58 -7.37
CA PHE A 43 -5.31 18.88 -7.31
C PHE A 43 -4.55 18.23 -8.47
N VAL A 44 -4.75 16.93 -8.72
CA VAL A 44 -4.11 16.23 -9.85
C VAL A 44 -4.55 16.80 -11.20
N ALA A 45 -5.81 17.16 -11.36
CA ALA A 45 -6.34 17.75 -12.59
C ALA A 45 -5.75 19.15 -12.90
N VAL A 46 -5.26 19.87 -11.89
CA VAL A 46 -4.50 21.12 -12.06
C VAL A 46 -3.01 20.83 -12.29
N LEU A 47 -2.43 19.93 -11.49
CA LEU A 47 -1.01 19.59 -11.56
C LEU A 47 -0.63 19.03 -12.93
N VAL A 48 -1.39 18.07 -13.46
CA VAL A 48 -1.05 17.38 -14.72
C VAL A 48 -0.89 18.34 -15.91
N PRO A 49 -1.88 19.17 -16.29
CA PRO A 49 -1.72 20.06 -17.43
C PRO A 49 -0.63 21.12 -17.19
N TYR A 50 -0.46 21.57 -15.94
CA TYR A 50 0.58 22.54 -15.61
C TYR A 50 1.98 21.93 -15.75
N TYR A 51 2.23 20.78 -15.14
CA TYR A 51 3.50 20.04 -15.24
C TYR A 51 3.80 19.60 -16.66
N TRP A 52 2.79 19.16 -17.42
CA TRP A 52 3.00 18.80 -18.81
C TRP A 52 3.54 19.98 -19.62
N ARG A 53 2.99 21.18 -19.41
CA ARG A 53 3.46 22.39 -20.09
C ARG A 53 4.85 22.81 -19.62
N GLU A 54 5.12 22.72 -18.32
CA GLU A 54 6.35 23.23 -17.71
C GLU A 54 7.55 22.29 -17.89
N TYR A 55 7.33 20.99 -17.69
CA TYR A 55 8.36 19.95 -17.63
C TYR A 55 8.27 18.96 -18.80
N GLY A 56 7.17 18.94 -19.54
CA GLY A 56 6.90 17.92 -20.56
C GLY A 56 6.36 16.61 -19.98
N ALA A 57 6.00 15.69 -20.89
CA ALA A 57 5.33 14.44 -20.53
C ALA A 57 6.22 13.46 -19.73
N THR A 58 7.54 13.54 -19.92
CA THR A 58 8.50 12.62 -19.28
C THR A 58 8.62 12.85 -17.78
N ASN A 59 8.18 14.01 -17.27
CA ASN A 59 8.12 14.29 -15.83
C ASN A 59 7.33 13.20 -15.08
N PHE A 60 6.23 12.74 -15.68
CA PHE A 60 5.35 11.75 -15.08
C PHE A 60 5.97 10.34 -14.94
N LEU A 61 7.25 10.16 -15.30
CA LEU A 61 8.04 8.96 -15.04
C LEU A 61 8.68 8.95 -13.64
N TYR A 62 8.72 10.09 -12.93
CA TYR A 62 9.15 10.10 -11.53
C TYR A 62 8.24 9.22 -10.67
N TYR A 63 8.83 8.50 -9.73
CA TYR A 63 8.08 7.64 -8.82
C TYR A 63 7.01 8.38 -8.02
N CYS A 64 7.24 9.64 -7.66
CA CYS A 64 6.28 10.46 -6.94
C CYS A 64 5.02 10.74 -7.78
N ASP A 65 5.16 11.02 -9.07
CA ASP A 65 4.04 11.24 -10.00
C ASP A 65 3.27 9.94 -10.26
N VAL A 66 3.97 8.83 -10.49
CA VAL A 66 3.33 7.51 -10.64
C VAL A 66 2.56 7.14 -9.37
N ALA A 67 3.12 7.41 -8.19
CA ALA A 67 2.45 7.17 -6.92
C ALA A 67 1.23 8.09 -6.72
N LEU A 68 1.28 9.32 -7.21
CA LEU A 68 0.16 10.26 -7.20
C LEU A 68 -0.99 9.75 -8.09
N PHE A 69 -0.71 9.20 -9.27
CA PHE A 69 -1.75 8.54 -10.10
C PHE A 69 -2.29 7.26 -9.47
N LEU A 70 -1.42 6.41 -8.89
CA LEU A 70 -1.85 5.23 -8.15
C LEU A 70 -2.76 5.62 -6.98
N ALA A 71 -2.48 6.72 -6.28
CA ALA A 71 -3.32 7.21 -5.21
C ALA A 71 -4.70 7.66 -5.73
N VAL A 72 -4.79 8.29 -6.92
CA VAL A 72 -6.09 8.66 -7.53
C VAL A 72 -6.90 7.40 -7.84
N ILE A 73 -6.27 6.40 -8.45
CA ILE A 73 -6.93 5.11 -8.73
C ILE A 73 -7.36 4.47 -7.40
N GLY A 74 -6.50 4.49 -6.38
CA GLY A 74 -6.77 3.92 -5.06
C GLY A 74 -7.94 4.59 -4.34
N ILE A 75 -8.04 5.92 -4.38
CA ILE A 75 -9.07 6.67 -3.66
C ILE A 75 -10.47 6.46 -4.28
N TRP A 76 -10.55 6.30 -5.61
CA TRP A 76 -11.81 6.07 -6.31
C TRP A 76 -12.25 4.61 -6.29
N THR A 77 -11.31 3.68 -6.53
CA THR A 77 -11.62 2.24 -6.52
C THR A 77 -11.78 1.69 -5.10
N GLU A 78 -11.26 2.39 -4.09
CA GLU A 78 -11.14 1.92 -2.70
C GLU A 78 -10.45 0.54 -2.59
N ARG A 79 -9.65 0.18 -3.60
CA ARG A 79 -8.83 -1.05 -3.58
C ARG A 79 -7.49 -0.74 -2.93
N PRO A 80 -7.11 -1.44 -1.84
CA PRO A 80 -5.91 -1.09 -1.08
C PRO A 80 -4.61 -1.24 -1.87
N ILE A 81 -4.59 -2.06 -2.93
CA ILE A 81 -3.38 -2.35 -3.72
C ILE A 81 -2.69 -1.09 -4.27
N PHE A 82 -3.44 -0.12 -4.81
CA PHE A 82 -2.83 1.04 -5.46
C PHE A 82 -2.20 2.00 -4.44
N ALA A 83 -2.92 2.30 -3.35
CA ALA A 83 -2.37 3.09 -2.25
C ALA A 83 -1.21 2.37 -1.55
N SER A 84 -1.29 1.04 -1.44
CA SER A 84 -0.20 0.23 -0.86
C SER A 84 1.05 0.24 -1.73
N MET A 85 0.91 0.17 -3.07
CA MET A 85 2.03 0.30 -4.02
C MET A 85 2.69 1.67 -3.89
N ALA A 86 1.90 2.74 -3.94
CA ALA A 86 2.37 4.10 -3.77
C ALA A 86 3.12 4.27 -2.43
N ALA A 87 2.52 3.83 -1.32
CA ALA A 87 3.13 3.95 0.01
C ALA A 87 4.45 3.17 0.14
N VAL A 88 4.52 1.94 -0.39
CA VAL A 88 5.79 1.17 -0.42
C VAL A 88 6.86 1.92 -1.19
N GLY A 89 6.48 2.52 -2.32
CA GLY A 89 7.42 3.19 -3.20
C GLY A 89 7.96 4.50 -2.67
N ILE A 90 7.11 5.32 -2.07
CA ILE A 90 7.46 6.71 -1.80
C ILE A 90 7.54 7.08 -0.32
N ALA A 91 7.06 6.27 0.63
CA ALA A 91 6.98 6.72 2.03
C ALA A 91 8.34 7.16 2.59
N VAL A 92 9.39 6.35 2.42
CA VAL A 92 10.75 6.68 2.90
C VAL A 92 11.35 7.88 2.19
N PRO A 93 11.43 7.96 0.84
CA PRO A 93 11.98 9.14 0.18
C PRO A 93 11.17 10.41 0.48
N GLN A 94 9.85 10.31 0.66
CA GLN A 94 9.04 11.49 1.05
C GLN A 94 9.25 11.90 2.52
N VAL A 95 9.60 10.97 3.42
CA VAL A 95 10.04 11.35 4.78
C VAL A 95 11.38 12.06 4.73
N LEU A 96 12.33 11.58 3.91
CA LEU A 96 13.60 12.26 3.68
C LEU A 96 13.37 13.67 3.11
N TRP A 97 12.47 13.80 2.14
CA TRP A 97 12.07 15.08 1.55
C TRP A 97 11.48 16.02 2.61
N GLN A 98 10.58 15.55 3.49
CA GLN A 98 10.02 16.36 4.58
C GLN A 98 11.11 16.86 5.54
N VAL A 99 12.05 15.99 5.93
CA VAL A 99 13.17 16.35 6.81
C VAL A 99 14.08 17.38 6.14
N ASP A 100 14.43 17.18 4.87
CA ASP A 100 15.28 18.11 4.11
C ASP A 100 14.61 19.48 3.92
N PHE A 101 13.31 19.50 3.59
CA PHE A 101 12.53 20.74 3.44
C PHE A 101 12.48 21.55 4.74
N LEU A 102 12.18 20.89 5.86
CA LEU A 102 12.17 21.54 7.18
C LEU A 102 13.58 21.99 7.59
N GLY A 103 14.60 21.20 7.26
CA GLY A 103 16.01 21.55 7.44
C GLY A 103 16.36 22.84 6.72
N GLN A 104 15.97 22.98 5.45
CA GLN A 104 16.21 24.21 4.69
C GLN A 104 15.50 25.44 5.27
N ILE A 105 14.25 25.30 5.73
CA ILE A 105 13.55 26.40 6.43
C ILE A 105 14.32 26.81 7.70
N ALA A 106 14.90 25.84 8.41
CA ALA A 106 15.70 26.08 9.60
C ALA A 106 17.15 26.54 9.33
N GLY A 107 17.56 26.67 8.05
CA GLY A 107 18.95 27.00 7.68
C GLY A 107 19.95 25.85 7.87
N LEU A 108 19.47 24.61 8.00
CA LEU A 108 20.24 23.38 8.19
C LEU A 108 19.95 22.38 7.04
N PRO A 109 20.48 22.62 5.82
CA PRO A 109 20.27 21.70 4.70
C PRO A 109 20.85 20.31 5.02
N VAL A 110 20.13 19.24 4.64
CA VAL A 110 20.48 17.86 5.00
C VAL A 110 21.06 17.08 3.82
N THR A 111 20.34 17.08 2.70
CA THR A 111 20.66 16.36 1.46
C THR A 111 20.70 17.26 0.24
N GLY A 112 19.94 18.37 0.26
CA GLY A 112 19.81 19.28 -0.89
C GLY A 112 18.70 18.89 -1.88
N MET A 113 18.02 17.76 -1.66
CA MET A 113 16.92 17.26 -2.52
C MET A 113 15.77 18.27 -2.69
N THR A 114 15.58 19.16 -1.72
CA THR A 114 14.50 20.16 -1.74
C THR A 114 14.98 21.56 -2.11
N SER A 115 16.23 21.73 -2.54
CA SER A 115 16.83 23.03 -2.90
C SER A 115 16.00 23.78 -3.95
N TYR A 116 15.48 23.05 -4.93
CA TYR A 116 14.59 23.59 -5.97
C TYR A 116 13.30 24.25 -5.43
N MET A 117 12.83 23.89 -4.22
CA MET A 117 11.67 24.54 -3.59
C MET A 117 11.96 25.99 -3.16
N PHE A 118 13.24 26.38 -3.13
CA PHE A 118 13.70 27.71 -2.76
C PHE A 118 14.37 28.44 -3.94
N ASP A 119 14.33 27.85 -5.14
CA ASP A 119 14.86 28.44 -6.36
C ASP A 119 13.85 29.42 -6.98
N ASP A 120 14.27 30.67 -7.15
CA ASP A 120 13.47 31.74 -7.77
C ASP A 120 13.38 31.60 -9.29
N GLY A 121 14.21 30.75 -9.91
CA GLY A 121 14.07 30.32 -11.29
C GLY A 121 12.84 29.44 -11.53
N ILE A 122 12.28 28.83 -10.48
CA ILE A 122 11.05 28.03 -10.54
C ILE A 122 9.88 28.85 -10.01
N SER A 123 8.79 28.90 -10.78
CA SER A 123 7.61 29.68 -10.39
C SER A 123 7.06 29.22 -9.03
N LEU A 124 6.58 30.17 -8.21
CA LEU A 124 6.00 29.85 -6.91
C LEU A 124 4.82 28.86 -7.03
N PHE A 125 4.07 28.93 -8.13
CA PHE A 125 2.96 28.01 -8.39
C PHE A 125 3.46 26.59 -8.67
N ALA A 126 4.52 26.44 -9.48
CA ALA A 126 5.14 25.14 -9.74
C ALA A 126 5.68 24.51 -8.44
N ARG A 127 6.42 25.30 -7.65
CA ARG A 127 6.90 24.88 -6.31
C ARG A 127 5.74 24.51 -5.38
N GLY A 128 4.66 25.28 -5.40
CA GLY A 128 3.45 25.01 -4.61
C GLY A 128 2.76 23.71 -5.00
N LEU A 129 2.72 23.37 -6.31
CA LEU A 129 2.26 22.06 -6.77
C LEU A 129 3.21 20.95 -6.31
N SER A 130 4.52 21.14 -6.43
CA SER A 130 5.53 20.18 -5.97
C SER A 130 5.46 19.89 -4.46
N PHE A 131 4.83 20.77 -3.68
CA PHE A 131 4.62 20.54 -2.25
C PHE A 131 3.78 19.30 -1.92
N PHE A 132 3.19 18.62 -2.91
CA PHE A 132 2.61 17.28 -2.70
C PHE A 132 3.60 16.28 -2.11
N HIS A 133 4.90 16.46 -2.33
CA HIS A 133 5.93 15.66 -1.68
C HIS A 133 5.80 15.65 -0.15
N PHE A 134 5.34 16.75 0.44
CA PHE A 134 5.12 16.84 1.89
C PHE A 134 3.86 16.09 2.34
N TRP A 135 2.70 16.36 1.72
CA TRP A 135 1.41 15.86 2.24
C TRP A 135 0.96 14.51 1.65
N LEU A 136 1.42 14.12 0.46
CA LEU A 136 1.04 12.85 -0.16
C LEU A 136 1.36 11.61 0.71
N PRO A 137 2.54 11.45 1.34
CA PRO A 137 2.78 10.30 2.22
C PRO A 137 1.77 10.25 3.39
N ILE A 138 1.38 11.40 3.94
CA ILE A 138 0.40 11.49 5.02
C ILE A 138 -0.99 11.06 4.52
N LEU A 139 -1.40 11.53 3.33
CA LEU A 139 -2.64 11.09 2.68
C LEU A 139 -2.65 9.58 2.41
N LEU A 140 -1.53 9.02 1.95
CA LEU A 140 -1.41 7.58 1.71
C LEU A 140 -1.58 6.78 3.02
N LEU A 141 -0.94 7.19 4.11
CA LEU A 141 -1.12 6.56 5.42
C LEU A 141 -2.57 6.66 5.91
N PHE A 142 -3.22 7.82 5.71
CA PHE A 142 -4.65 7.97 5.97
C PHE A 142 -5.47 6.97 5.15
N ILE A 143 -5.25 6.87 3.84
CA ILE A 143 -5.97 5.91 2.98
C ILE A 143 -5.77 4.48 3.50
N LEU A 144 -4.53 4.07 3.79
CA LEU A 144 -4.23 2.73 4.33
C LEU A 144 -4.91 2.46 5.68
N ALA A 145 -5.01 3.46 6.56
CA ALA A 145 -5.75 3.32 7.82
C ALA A 145 -7.25 3.03 7.58
N ARG A 146 -7.82 3.57 6.50
CA ARG A 146 -9.24 3.44 6.15
C ARG A 146 -9.56 2.15 5.41
N ILE A 147 -8.78 1.80 4.38
CA ILE A 147 -9.07 0.67 3.48
C ILE A 147 -8.11 -0.52 3.64
N GLY A 148 -7.09 -0.41 4.50
CA GLY A 148 -6.12 -1.47 4.80
C GLY A 148 -4.92 -1.50 3.84
N TYR A 149 -4.01 -2.44 4.10
CA TYR A 149 -2.81 -2.68 3.30
C TYR A 149 -2.86 -4.00 2.52
N ASP A 150 -2.41 -3.97 1.27
CA ASP A 150 -2.33 -5.16 0.41
C ASP A 150 -0.88 -5.64 0.27
N ARG A 151 -0.62 -6.89 0.71
CA ARG A 151 0.73 -7.45 0.71
C ARG A 151 1.31 -7.66 -0.70
N ARG A 152 0.48 -7.70 -1.74
CA ARG A 152 0.93 -7.78 -3.13
C ARG A 152 1.65 -6.50 -3.60
N ALA A 153 1.52 -5.41 -2.84
CA ALA A 153 2.11 -4.12 -3.16
C ALA A 153 3.63 -4.17 -3.32
N LEU A 154 4.35 -4.96 -2.52
CA LEU A 154 5.81 -5.06 -2.66
C LEU A 154 6.20 -5.56 -4.05
N LYS A 155 5.62 -6.67 -4.49
CA LYS A 155 5.89 -7.24 -5.81
C LYS A 155 5.42 -6.31 -6.92
N ALA A 156 4.19 -5.80 -6.81
CA ALA A 156 3.62 -4.94 -7.84
C ALA A 156 4.42 -3.63 -8.01
N TRP A 157 4.75 -2.95 -6.90
CA TRP A 157 5.58 -1.75 -6.94
C TRP A 157 6.99 -2.05 -7.45
N THR A 158 7.64 -3.13 -7.02
CA THR A 158 8.98 -3.49 -7.49
C THR A 158 9.02 -3.67 -9.01
N ILE A 159 8.02 -4.35 -9.59
CA ILE A 159 7.92 -4.52 -11.05
C ILE A 159 7.71 -3.17 -11.74
N THR A 160 6.81 -2.33 -11.21
CA THR A 160 6.58 -0.98 -11.75
C THR A 160 7.85 -0.12 -11.69
N ALA A 161 8.53 -0.12 -10.55
CA ALA A 161 9.77 0.61 -10.32
C ALA A 161 10.87 0.18 -11.29
N TRP A 162 11.11 -1.13 -11.43
CA TRP A 162 12.05 -1.65 -12.42
C TRP A 162 11.70 -1.25 -13.85
N GLY A 163 10.44 -1.35 -14.25
CA GLY A 163 10.00 -0.92 -15.57
C GLY A 163 10.31 0.55 -15.83
N LEU A 164 9.97 1.42 -14.88
CA LEU A 164 10.26 2.85 -14.95
C LEU A 164 11.77 3.14 -14.98
N MET A 165 12.57 2.46 -14.18
CA MET A 165 14.03 2.62 -14.19
C MET A 165 14.64 2.25 -15.52
N LEU A 166 14.20 1.14 -16.12
CA LEU A 166 14.70 0.72 -17.43
C LEU A 166 14.29 1.73 -18.51
N VAL A 167 13.04 2.21 -18.49
CA VAL A 167 12.59 3.28 -19.38
C VAL A 167 13.46 4.54 -19.20
N CYS A 168 13.69 4.97 -17.96
CA CYS A 168 14.49 6.17 -17.68
C CYS A 168 15.94 5.99 -18.12
N TYR A 169 16.54 4.83 -17.83
CA TYR A 169 17.94 4.56 -18.13
C TYR A 169 18.21 4.45 -19.64
N PHE A 170 17.30 3.86 -20.41
CA PHE A 170 17.52 3.67 -21.84
C PHE A 170 16.99 4.80 -22.72
N LEU A 171 15.97 5.53 -22.27
CA LEU A 171 15.23 6.46 -23.13
C LEU A 171 15.28 7.92 -22.67
N MET A 172 15.65 8.21 -21.42
CA MET A 172 15.62 9.59 -20.88
C MET A 172 17.03 10.20 -20.78
N PRO A 173 17.14 11.54 -20.78
CA PRO A 173 18.43 12.22 -20.64
C PRO A 173 19.16 11.84 -19.34
N PRO A 174 20.46 11.52 -19.39
CA PRO A 174 21.25 11.26 -18.19
C PRO A 174 21.52 12.54 -17.39
N ALA A 175 22.08 12.38 -16.19
CA ALA A 175 22.65 13.50 -15.45
C ALA A 175 23.70 14.25 -16.30
N GLY A 176 23.70 15.57 -16.23
CA GLY A 176 24.62 16.43 -17.01
C GLY A 176 24.38 16.49 -18.52
N ALA A 177 23.25 15.96 -19.03
CA ALA A 177 22.87 16.11 -20.42
C ALA A 177 22.56 17.57 -20.78
N GLU A 178 22.83 17.96 -22.02
CA GLU A 178 22.29 19.21 -22.56
C GLU A 178 20.76 19.11 -22.62
N LEU A 179 20.08 20.13 -22.08
CA LEU A 179 18.63 20.17 -21.99
C LEU A 179 18.05 20.98 -23.16
N ASP A 180 16.99 20.46 -23.75
CA ASP A 180 16.20 21.11 -24.80
C ASP A 180 15.47 22.36 -24.26
N PHE A 181 15.17 22.38 -22.95
CA PHE A 181 14.55 23.48 -22.24
C PHE A 181 14.91 23.44 -20.74
N ALA A 182 14.84 24.59 -20.08
CA ALA A 182 15.39 24.80 -18.74
C ALA A 182 14.95 23.77 -17.68
N ASN A 183 13.69 23.34 -17.74
CA ASN A 183 13.08 22.48 -16.73
C ASN A 183 12.90 21.02 -17.22
N GLN A 184 13.63 20.59 -18.25
CA GLN A 184 13.51 19.23 -18.78
C GLN A 184 13.93 18.18 -17.73
N PRO A 185 13.07 17.19 -17.43
CA PRO A 185 13.42 16.07 -16.56
C PRO A 185 14.61 15.28 -17.13
N HIS A 186 15.63 15.14 -16.30
CA HIS A 186 16.84 14.37 -16.58
C HIS A 186 17.25 13.61 -15.32
N ASN A 187 18.09 12.58 -15.46
CA ASN A 187 18.46 11.68 -14.37
C ASN A 187 17.25 11.16 -13.56
N ILE A 188 16.13 10.91 -14.26
CA ILE A 188 14.85 10.60 -13.61
C ILE A 188 14.99 9.36 -12.73
N ASN A 189 14.50 9.45 -11.49
CA ASN A 189 14.66 8.42 -10.45
C ASN A 189 16.12 8.05 -10.12
N TYR A 190 17.06 8.99 -10.34
CA TYR A 190 18.48 8.87 -10.02
C TYR A 190 19.19 7.69 -10.70
N VAL A 191 18.73 7.27 -11.88
CA VAL A 191 19.26 6.08 -12.58
C VAL A 191 20.70 6.24 -13.10
N PHE A 192 21.30 7.44 -13.02
CA PHE A 192 22.70 7.71 -13.38
C PHE A 192 23.57 8.22 -12.22
N GLY A 193 23.02 8.46 -11.04
CA GLY A 193 23.73 8.97 -9.87
C GLY A 193 22.80 9.75 -8.95
N MET A 194 23.24 10.06 -7.72
CA MET A 194 22.48 10.88 -6.77
C MET A 194 22.56 12.39 -7.05
N ASP A 195 23.38 12.80 -8.01
CA ASP A 195 23.55 14.18 -8.45
C ASP A 195 22.93 14.30 -9.84
N ASP A 196 22.09 15.32 -10.03
CA ASP A 196 21.44 15.61 -11.30
C ASP A 196 22.38 16.38 -12.25
N ALA A 197 23.35 17.12 -11.70
CA ALA A 197 24.32 17.87 -12.48
C ALA A 197 25.34 16.97 -13.17
N GLN A 198 25.73 15.86 -12.55
CA GLN A 198 26.76 14.96 -13.09
C GLN A 198 26.46 13.49 -12.76
N PRO A 199 26.69 12.55 -13.70
CA PRO A 199 26.56 11.14 -13.42
C PRO A 199 27.64 10.70 -12.43
N GLN A 200 27.33 9.70 -11.60
CA GLN A 200 28.34 9.12 -10.72
C GLN A 200 29.47 8.47 -11.52
N THR A 201 30.71 8.55 -11.03
CA THR A 201 31.91 8.02 -11.72
C THR A 201 32.57 6.85 -10.99
N SER A 202 32.07 6.47 -9.82
CA SER A 202 32.64 5.41 -8.97
C SER A 202 32.46 4.01 -9.57
N MET A 203 31.49 3.81 -10.45
CA MET A 203 31.24 2.55 -11.14
C MET A 203 30.61 2.75 -12.52
N PRO A 204 30.60 1.74 -13.41
CA PRO A 204 29.85 1.79 -14.65
C PRO A 204 28.35 2.05 -14.42
N SER A 205 27.68 2.75 -15.33
CA SER A 205 26.28 3.16 -15.15
C SER A 205 25.31 1.97 -15.01
N TRP A 206 25.56 0.84 -15.69
CA TRP A 206 24.75 -0.38 -15.52
C TRP A 206 24.90 -0.99 -14.12
N ALA A 207 26.07 -0.83 -13.49
CA ALA A 207 26.33 -1.33 -12.14
C ALA A 207 25.57 -0.48 -11.11
N TRP A 208 25.52 0.84 -11.32
CA TRP A 208 24.68 1.75 -10.55
C TRP A 208 23.18 1.43 -10.70
N LEU A 209 22.72 1.22 -11.94
CA LEU A 209 21.34 0.80 -12.21
C LEU A 209 21.02 -0.51 -11.48
N THR A 210 21.90 -1.51 -11.57
CA THR A 210 21.74 -2.81 -10.90
C THR A 210 21.71 -2.65 -9.37
N LEU A 211 22.59 -1.80 -8.82
CA LEU A 211 22.60 -1.45 -7.40
C LEU A 211 21.25 -0.88 -6.96
N LEU A 212 20.65 0.02 -7.73
CA LEU A 212 19.32 0.55 -7.42
C LEU A 212 18.23 -0.51 -7.57
N MET A 213 18.25 -1.31 -8.65
CA MET A 213 17.23 -2.34 -8.91
C MET A 213 17.22 -3.43 -7.83
N VAL A 214 18.35 -3.76 -7.22
CA VAL A 214 18.43 -4.72 -6.10
C VAL A 214 18.32 -4.02 -4.74
N GLY A 215 19.00 -2.89 -4.59
CA GLY A 215 19.12 -2.15 -3.35
C GLY A 215 17.81 -1.51 -2.89
N LEU A 216 17.06 -0.88 -3.80
CA LEU A 216 15.78 -0.25 -3.43
C LEU A 216 14.77 -1.29 -2.92
N PRO A 217 14.50 -2.43 -3.60
CA PRO A 217 13.65 -3.46 -3.04
C PRO A 217 14.13 -4.01 -1.71
N THR A 218 15.44 -4.23 -1.56
CA THR A 218 16.02 -4.88 -0.38
C THR A 218 16.04 -3.98 0.85
N PHE A 219 16.50 -2.74 0.69
CA PHE A 219 16.79 -1.83 1.80
C PHE A 219 15.72 -0.76 2.02
N VAL A 220 14.88 -0.48 1.03
CA VAL A 220 13.84 0.56 1.12
C VAL A 220 12.44 -0.06 1.08
N TYR A 221 12.09 -0.76 0.01
CA TYR A 221 10.72 -1.24 -0.20
C TYR A 221 10.35 -2.37 0.76
N LEU A 222 11.24 -3.33 1.00
CA LEU A 222 10.97 -4.47 1.87
C LEU A 222 10.80 -4.06 3.36
N PRO A 223 11.68 -3.24 3.96
CA PRO A 223 11.45 -2.72 5.31
C PRO A 223 10.17 -1.89 5.40
N THR A 224 9.92 -1.01 4.41
CA THR A 224 8.68 -0.22 4.34
C THR A 224 7.45 -1.12 4.27
N HIS A 225 7.49 -2.15 3.43
CA HIS A 225 6.44 -3.16 3.31
C HIS A 225 6.14 -3.84 4.64
N TRP A 226 7.16 -4.24 5.40
CA TRP A 226 6.95 -4.88 6.70
C TRP A 226 6.32 -3.94 7.72
N VAL A 227 6.76 -2.69 7.79
CA VAL A 227 6.16 -1.68 8.67
C VAL A 227 4.70 -1.45 8.30
N LEU A 228 4.41 -1.20 7.02
CA LEU A 228 3.05 -0.96 6.54
C LEU A 228 2.15 -2.19 6.75
N ALA A 229 2.65 -3.40 6.47
CA ALA A 229 1.91 -4.63 6.73
C ALA A 229 1.61 -4.82 8.21
N LYS A 230 2.58 -4.53 9.10
CA LYS A 230 2.37 -4.65 10.54
C LYS A 230 1.35 -3.65 11.08
N VAL A 231 1.34 -2.42 10.56
CA VAL A 231 0.48 -1.34 11.05
C VAL A 231 -0.92 -1.39 10.43
N PHE A 232 -1.05 -1.75 9.15
CA PHE A 232 -2.29 -1.57 8.38
C PHE A 232 -2.88 -2.87 7.78
N CYS A 233 -2.22 -4.03 7.92
CA CYS A 233 -2.83 -5.29 7.49
C CYS A 233 -3.94 -5.66 8.48
N ARG A 234 -5.16 -5.85 7.98
CA ARG A 234 -6.30 -6.28 8.80
C ARG A 234 -6.32 -7.81 8.93
N PRO A 235 -6.61 -8.37 10.12
CA PRO A 235 -6.76 -9.83 10.31
C PRO A 235 -7.89 -10.46 9.48
N ASP A 236 -8.92 -9.68 9.15
CA ASP A 236 -10.18 -10.17 8.57
C ASP A 236 -10.10 -10.63 7.10
N ALA A 237 -8.92 -10.60 6.47
CA ALA A 237 -8.73 -11.06 5.09
C ALA A 237 -8.49 -12.58 4.98
N ILE A 238 -8.40 -13.29 6.11
CA ILE A 238 -8.25 -14.75 6.14
C ILE A 238 -9.64 -15.38 6.31
N ALA A 239 -10.23 -15.73 5.17
CA ALA A 239 -11.34 -16.67 5.01
C ALA A 239 -12.63 -16.40 5.83
N SER A 240 -13.64 -15.82 5.19
CA SER A 240 -15.00 -16.29 5.45
C SER A 240 -15.09 -17.70 4.84
N PRO A 241 -15.35 -18.76 5.64
CA PRO A 241 -15.84 -19.99 5.06
C PRO A 241 -17.12 -19.64 4.29
N VAL A 242 -17.25 -20.18 3.08
CA VAL A 242 -18.52 -20.16 2.36
C VAL A 242 -19.50 -20.99 3.18
N GLU A 243 -20.22 -20.36 4.09
CA GLU A 243 -21.38 -20.94 4.76
C GLU A 243 -22.59 -20.78 3.83
N GLY A 244 -23.20 -21.90 3.46
CA GLY A 244 -24.58 -21.94 2.99
C GLY A 244 -24.79 -22.33 1.53
N SER A 245 -24.63 -23.62 1.21
CA SER A 245 -25.57 -24.27 0.29
C SER A 245 -26.31 -25.34 1.10
N PRO A 246 -27.64 -25.23 1.31
CA PRO A 246 -28.39 -26.29 1.94
C PRO A 246 -28.51 -27.43 0.92
N ALA A 247 -27.67 -28.46 1.07
CA ALA A 247 -27.85 -29.71 0.38
C ALA A 247 -29.14 -30.37 0.91
N ASN A 248 -30.07 -30.62 -0.01
CA ASN A 248 -31.29 -31.40 0.18
C ASN A 248 -31.09 -32.60 1.12
N THR A 249 -31.70 -32.54 2.30
CA THR A 249 -31.94 -33.71 3.13
C THR A 249 -33.09 -34.49 2.51
N VAL A 250 -32.77 -35.47 1.67
CA VAL A 250 -33.73 -36.49 1.25
C VAL A 250 -34.09 -37.30 2.50
N HIS A 251 -35.35 -37.21 2.93
CA HIS A 251 -35.95 -38.12 3.89
C HIS A 251 -35.91 -39.55 3.31
N VAL A 252 -34.93 -40.35 3.74
CA VAL A 252 -34.97 -41.81 3.55
C VAL A 252 -35.60 -42.42 4.80
N SER A 253 -36.86 -42.80 4.65
CA SER A 253 -37.60 -43.60 5.63
C SER A 253 -36.89 -44.94 5.85
N ARG A 254 -36.57 -45.26 7.12
CA ARG A 254 -36.07 -46.58 7.53
C ARG A 254 -37.18 -47.64 7.42
N PRO A 255 -36.87 -48.86 6.96
CA PRO A 255 -37.55 -50.06 7.42
C PRO A 255 -36.71 -50.81 8.46
N SER A 256 -37.40 -51.39 9.43
CA SER A 256 -36.90 -52.24 10.53
C SER A 256 -36.32 -53.59 10.05
N PRO A 257 -35.59 -54.33 10.92
CA PRO A 257 -34.67 -55.40 10.50
C PRO A 257 -35.36 -56.77 10.37
N GLN A 258 -35.07 -57.47 9.28
CA GLN A 258 -35.11 -58.94 9.22
C GLN A 258 -33.85 -59.45 8.52
N GLN A 259 -33.03 -60.19 9.28
CA GLN A 259 -32.07 -61.18 8.79
C GLN A 259 -32.83 -62.49 8.49
N PRO A 260 -32.30 -63.48 7.72
CA PRO A 260 -30.88 -63.86 7.68
C PRO A 260 -30.28 -64.36 6.34
N ALA A 261 -28.97 -64.61 6.43
CA ALA A 261 -28.14 -65.61 5.74
C ALA A 261 -27.71 -65.39 4.27
N GLY A 262 -26.37 -65.39 4.06
CA GLY A 262 -25.79 -65.88 2.80
C GLY A 262 -24.51 -65.20 2.32
N SER A 263 -23.37 -65.88 2.51
CA SER A 263 -22.25 -65.97 1.55
C SER A 263 -21.41 -64.72 1.19
N GLN A 264 -20.25 -64.66 1.85
CA GLN A 264 -18.89 -64.37 1.34
C GLN A 264 -18.73 -63.91 -0.14
N ARG A 265 -17.93 -62.85 -0.38
CA ARG A 265 -16.60 -62.89 -1.04
C ARG A 265 -15.97 -61.50 -1.29
N ARG A 266 -14.75 -61.34 -0.75
CA ARG A 266 -13.51 -60.69 -1.25
C ARG A 266 -13.52 -59.34 -2.01
N CYS A 267 -12.76 -58.41 -1.41
CA CYS A 267 -11.91 -57.34 -1.99
C CYS A 267 -10.91 -57.86 -3.06
N PRO A 268 -10.21 -57.03 -3.90
CA PRO A 268 -9.43 -55.86 -3.43
C PRO A 268 -9.27 -54.61 -4.33
N ARG A 269 -8.90 -53.53 -3.62
CA ARG A 269 -8.12 -52.31 -3.99
C ARG A 269 -7.09 -52.44 -5.13
N ILE A 270 -6.91 -51.36 -5.91
CA ILE A 270 -5.63 -50.72 -6.36
C ILE A 270 -5.98 -49.24 -6.75
N ARG A 271 -5.63 -48.14 -6.06
CA ARG A 271 -4.39 -47.32 -5.85
C ARG A 271 -3.69 -46.69 -7.09
N LYS A 272 -3.79 -45.34 -7.14
CA LYS A 272 -2.75 -44.28 -7.32
C LYS A 272 -2.13 -43.95 -8.71
N GLY A 273 -2.07 -42.64 -9.00
CA GLY A 273 -0.86 -41.98 -9.54
C GLY A 273 -1.07 -40.77 -10.49
N CYS A 274 -0.88 -39.53 -10.01
CA CYS A 274 -0.35 -38.38 -10.80
C CYS A 274 1.11 -38.66 -11.20
N PRO A 275 1.73 -38.06 -12.27
CA PRO A 275 2.09 -36.63 -12.41
C PRO A 275 2.24 -36.18 -13.91
N PRO A 276 3.00 -35.14 -14.31
CA PRO A 276 3.59 -33.97 -13.61
C PRO A 276 2.98 -32.61 -13.98
#